data_AF-A0A4R6Q3X0-F1
#
_entry.id   AF-A0A4R6Q3X0-F1
#
_cell.length_a   1.000
_cell.length_b   1.000
_cell.length_c   1.000
_cell.angle_alpha   90.00
_cell.angle_beta   90.00
_cell.angle_gamma   90.00
#
_symmetry.space_group_name_H-M   'P 1'
#
loop_
_entity.id
_entity.type
_entity.pdbx_description
1 polymer ?
#
loop_
_entity_poly.entity_id
_entity_poly.type
_entity_poly.pdbx_seq_one_letter_code
_entity_poly.pdbx_strand_id
1 'polypeptide(L)'
;MKSANLYSSPSKAWYKENFRRFWVLPLLEFLALFLINILPIILNYSKFENVSDYTETTMSGCNVANIFVFCAVSIVISASVFSYIHGVASSTMIHSMPITRRKLFRASFFSGLIMLIVPVILTSLLFMVVSGAHISPEAVKMHTDSSNYDIITLKAVCIWILESSVMAAFVYAMSNLAGILAGNRLIHVLLAMFINGLPFVLLELVQIYESNFLFGYPDGENLLAFSYVSPVSMAAGKCGQAGYLDIYSYLIYVAVIVAVTLLTSWLYTRIKLERERSACVFPIVSDIVCILLTFICMSLLSLLITSSISETDNGLIQRIPFIVVCIASSVFIYMICRMIADGTTKIFSKVNLKKFGIYVIVVAVFFVFTIFDITGYQQRVPQASKIASVTIESNYAVQSRIHLSSGESVSDVVSLQNAILSEYKNQDFGSASNGESEASDVLSIKYELKSGKTMRRSYTLPDYTGKNGNVKTTKAFKKLYRSTEFSNENLFDTSKTAIKALAEVSLENTYTSNSEVEASEETLISRKDCYGLLKAMNKDLLTMDFNDARTIFINNYDYTSVNLYSNNKDSDESKVSCFYLNKFTKNTIRYLKATGYLDQQ
;
A
#
# COMPACT_ATOMS: atom_id res chain seq x y z
N MET A 1 -41.72 24.59 -50.72
CA MET A 1 -41.74 23.62 -49.61
C MET A 1 -40.40 22.93 -49.49
N LYS A 2 -39.48 23.43 -48.64
CA LYS A 2 -38.26 22.73 -48.20
C LYS A 2 -37.83 23.34 -46.85
N SER A 3 -38.10 22.67 -45.74
CA SER A 3 -37.48 22.96 -44.43
C SER A 3 -37.05 21.64 -43.78
N ALA A 4 -35.99 21.04 -44.33
CA ALA A 4 -35.44 19.77 -43.85
C ALA A 4 -34.27 19.90 -42.85
N ASN A 5 -33.98 21.10 -42.32
CA ASN A 5 -32.74 21.34 -41.55
C ASN A 5 -32.92 21.82 -40.09
N LEU A 6 -34.07 21.61 -39.43
CA LEU A 6 -34.29 22.13 -38.06
C LEU A 6 -34.27 21.12 -36.91
N TYR A 7 -33.79 19.89 -37.12
CA TYR A 7 -33.59 18.95 -36.02
C TYR A 7 -32.14 18.44 -36.00
N SER A 8 -31.25 19.20 -35.35
CA SER A 8 -30.03 18.62 -34.80
C SER A 8 -30.44 17.38 -34.01
N SER A 9 -29.86 16.21 -34.30
CA SER A 9 -30.23 14.94 -33.67
C SER A 9 -30.40 15.13 -32.14
N PRO A 10 -31.48 14.68 -31.50
CA PRO A 10 -31.81 14.99 -30.11
C PRO A 10 -30.68 14.74 -29.09
N SER A 11 -29.74 13.84 -29.41
CA SER A 11 -28.51 13.61 -28.65
C SER A 11 -27.56 14.83 -28.62
N LYS A 12 -27.35 15.53 -29.74
CA LYS A 12 -26.47 16.72 -29.84
C LYS A 12 -26.96 17.86 -28.96
N ALA A 13 -28.27 18.08 -28.93
CA ALA A 13 -28.88 19.08 -28.04
C ALA A 13 -28.63 18.73 -26.57
N TRP A 14 -28.71 17.45 -26.20
CA TRP A 14 -28.42 17.00 -24.85
C TRP A 14 -26.96 17.19 -24.43
N TYR A 15 -26.00 16.89 -25.31
CA TYR A 15 -24.59 17.20 -25.06
C TYR A 15 -24.39 18.69 -24.76
N LYS A 16 -24.90 19.56 -25.65
CA LYS A 16 -24.79 21.02 -25.48
C LYS A 16 -25.41 21.49 -24.16
N GLU A 17 -26.53 20.90 -23.76
CA GLU A 17 -27.19 21.25 -22.51
C GLU A 17 -26.39 20.82 -21.28
N ASN A 18 -25.82 19.61 -21.27
CA ASN A 18 -24.95 19.18 -20.17
C ASN A 18 -23.74 20.08 -20.04
N PHE A 19 -23.04 20.39 -21.14
CA PHE A 19 -21.92 21.33 -21.09
C PHE A 19 -22.35 22.73 -20.63
N ARG A 20 -23.48 23.25 -21.12
CA ARG A 20 -24.00 24.55 -20.68
C ARG A 20 -24.31 24.58 -19.17
N ARG A 21 -24.84 23.49 -18.61
CA ARG A 21 -25.21 23.42 -17.19
C ARG A 21 -24.02 23.18 -16.27
N PHE A 22 -23.07 22.36 -16.70
CA PHE A 22 -22.05 21.79 -15.82
C PHE A 22 -20.61 22.16 -16.22
N TRP A 23 -20.40 23.14 -17.11
CA TRP A 23 -19.07 23.60 -17.53
C TRP A 23 -18.14 24.05 -16.39
N VAL A 24 -18.71 24.45 -15.23
CA VAL A 24 -17.93 24.86 -14.06
C VAL A 24 -17.16 23.68 -13.46
N LEU A 25 -17.68 22.46 -13.55
CA LEU A 25 -17.04 21.28 -12.96
C LEU A 25 -15.67 20.95 -13.60
N PRO A 26 -15.53 20.82 -14.93
CA PRO A 26 -14.22 20.62 -15.54
C PRO A 26 -13.29 21.82 -15.37
N LEU A 27 -13.84 23.05 -15.24
CA LEU A 27 -13.02 24.22 -14.91
C LEU A 27 -12.42 24.12 -13.51
N LEU A 28 -13.21 23.71 -12.51
CA LEU A 28 -12.74 23.50 -11.14
C LEU A 28 -11.71 22.37 -11.06
N GLU A 29 -11.92 21.28 -11.80
CA GLU A 29 -10.95 20.19 -11.92
C GLU A 29 -9.63 20.69 -12.50
N PHE A 30 -9.69 21.41 -13.63
CA PHE A 30 -8.50 21.99 -14.25
C PHE A 30 -7.77 22.96 -13.31
N LEU A 31 -8.51 23.83 -12.62
CA LEU A 31 -7.94 24.76 -11.65
C LEU A 31 -7.27 24.03 -10.49
N ALA A 32 -7.91 22.99 -9.94
CA ALA A 32 -7.33 22.18 -8.87
C ALA A 32 -6.04 21.48 -9.35
N LEU A 33 -6.07 20.83 -10.52
CA LEU A 33 -4.90 20.18 -11.10
C LEU A 33 -3.78 21.17 -11.42
N PHE A 34 -4.12 22.38 -11.87
CA PHE A 34 -3.14 23.45 -12.08
C PHE A 34 -2.47 23.87 -10.77
N LEU A 35 -3.26 24.12 -9.72
CA LEU A 35 -2.76 24.54 -8.41
C LEU A 35 -1.92 23.47 -7.72
N ILE A 36 -2.32 22.20 -7.86
CA ILE A 36 -1.61 21.06 -7.26
C ILE A 36 -0.32 20.78 -8.03
N ASN A 37 -0.38 20.74 -9.37
CA ASN A 37 0.74 20.19 -10.14
C ASN A 37 1.63 21.25 -10.79
N ILE A 38 1.03 22.24 -11.46
CA ILE A 38 1.78 23.16 -12.33
C ILE A 38 2.29 24.35 -11.53
N LEU A 39 1.48 24.90 -10.62
CA LEU A 39 1.84 26.07 -9.83
C LEU A 39 3.11 25.87 -8.98
N PRO A 40 3.30 24.75 -8.25
CA PRO A 40 4.51 24.55 -7.45
C PRO A 40 5.79 24.54 -8.29
N ILE A 41 5.71 24.00 -9.51
CA ILE A 41 6.83 23.95 -10.44
C ILE A 41 7.15 25.35 -10.98
N ILE A 42 6.14 26.13 -11.36
CA ILE A 42 6.35 27.52 -11.82
C ILE A 42 6.95 28.38 -10.71
N LEU A 43 6.47 28.26 -9.47
CA LEU A 43 6.97 29.05 -8.34
C LEU A 43 8.41 28.71 -7.95
N ASN A 44 8.83 27.45 -8.18
CA ASN A 44 10.18 26.96 -7.87
C ASN A 44 10.99 26.67 -9.14
N TYR A 45 10.68 27.31 -10.28
CA TYR A 45 11.29 26.95 -11.56
C TYR A 45 12.82 27.09 -11.56
N SER A 46 13.36 28.10 -10.87
CA SER A 46 14.82 28.30 -10.71
C SER A 46 15.47 27.42 -9.65
N LYS A 47 14.68 26.80 -8.76
CA LYS A 47 15.11 25.89 -7.69
C LYS A 47 14.27 24.62 -7.74
N PHE A 48 14.22 23.98 -8.91
CA PHE A 48 13.33 22.86 -9.16
C PHE A 48 13.60 21.66 -8.23
N GLU A 49 14.83 21.53 -7.72
CA GLU A 49 15.23 20.61 -6.65
C GLU A 49 14.32 20.67 -5.40
N ASN A 50 13.74 21.83 -5.06
CA ASN A 50 12.81 21.93 -3.92
C ASN A 50 11.48 21.20 -4.16
N VAL A 51 11.15 20.88 -5.41
CA VAL A 51 9.88 20.28 -5.83
C VAL A 51 10.07 19.05 -6.72
N SER A 52 11.30 18.53 -6.84
CA SER A 52 11.62 17.37 -7.68
C SER A 52 10.85 16.15 -7.23
N ASP A 53 10.92 15.82 -5.94
CA ASP A 53 10.31 14.62 -5.35
C ASP A 53 8.78 14.68 -5.44
N TYR A 54 8.23 15.88 -5.24
CA TYR A 54 6.81 16.14 -5.43
C TYR A 54 6.37 15.93 -6.89
N THR A 55 7.18 16.40 -7.84
CA THR A 55 6.92 16.25 -9.27
C THR A 55 7.08 14.80 -9.72
N GLU A 56 8.05 14.08 -9.17
CA GLU A 56 8.26 12.66 -9.41
C GLU A 56 7.09 11.82 -8.89
N THR A 57 6.66 12.08 -7.65
CA THR A 57 5.46 11.46 -7.05
C THR A 57 4.20 11.73 -7.89
N THR A 58 4.16 12.89 -8.53
CA THR A 58 3.08 13.25 -9.45
C THR A 58 3.16 12.47 -10.76
N MET A 59 4.33 12.41 -11.38
CA MET A 59 4.56 11.67 -12.64
C MET A 59 4.41 10.15 -12.47
N SER A 60 4.69 9.61 -11.29
CA SER A 60 4.48 8.21 -10.93
C SER A 60 3.02 7.88 -10.57
N GLY A 61 2.12 8.86 -10.61
CA GLY A 61 0.69 8.66 -10.35
C GLY A 61 0.32 8.47 -8.87
N CYS A 62 1.28 8.69 -7.95
CA CYS A 62 1.12 8.43 -6.51
C CYS A 62 0.69 9.67 -5.70
N ASN A 63 0.59 10.84 -6.32
CA ASN A 63 0.22 12.07 -5.64
C ASN A 63 -1.21 11.99 -5.06
N VAL A 64 -1.30 11.94 -3.72
CA VAL A 64 -2.56 11.79 -2.97
C VAL A 64 -3.56 12.91 -3.27
N ALA A 65 -3.10 14.14 -3.49
CA ALA A 65 -3.98 15.26 -3.81
C ALA A 65 -4.64 15.07 -5.19
N ASN A 66 -3.90 14.56 -6.18
CA ASN A 66 -4.46 14.21 -7.48
C ASN A 66 -5.48 13.09 -7.37
N ILE A 67 -5.16 12.01 -6.65
CA ILE A 67 -6.08 10.89 -6.42
C ILE A 67 -7.40 11.41 -5.82
N PHE A 68 -7.31 12.27 -4.80
CA PHE A 68 -8.48 12.88 -4.18
C PHE A 68 -9.31 13.70 -5.17
N VAL A 69 -8.68 14.59 -5.96
CA VAL A 69 -9.36 15.41 -6.97
C VAL A 69 -10.07 14.54 -8.00
N PHE A 70 -9.38 13.54 -8.57
CA PHE A 70 -9.97 12.64 -9.55
C PHE A 70 -11.16 11.87 -8.98
N CYS A 71 -11.06 11.40 -7.73
CA CYS A 71 -12.16 10.71 -7.06
C CYS A 71 -13.35 11.64 -6.82
N ALA A 72 -13.12 12.79 -6.20
CA ALA A 72 -14.15 13.74 -5.82
C ALA A 72 -14.89 14.31 -7.04
N VAL A 73 -14.15 14.76 -8.06
CA VAL A 73 -14.75 15.34 -9.26
C VAL A 73 -15.52 14.29 -10.06
N SER A 74 -15.00 13.06 -10.19
CA SER A 74 -15.72 11.97 -10.87
C SER A 74 -17.07 11.67 -10.22
N ILE A 75 -17.14 11.65 -8.89
CA ILE A 75 -18.38 11.46 -8.14
C ILE A 75 -19.34 12.65 -8.35
N VAL A 76 -18.84 13.89 -8.27
CA VAL A 76 -19.65 15.10 -8.43
C VAL A 76 -20.20 15.23 -9.86
N ILE A 77 -19.39 14.96 -10.88
CA ILE A 77 -19.83 14.96 -12.29
C ILE A 77 -20.87 13.86 -12.52
N SER A 78 -20.68 12.67 -11.96
CA SER A 78 -21.69 11.59 -12.00
C SER A 78 -23.02 12.05 -11.39
N ALA A 79 -22.99 12.56 -10.16
CA ALA A 79 -24.16 13.06 -9.45
C ALA A 79 -24.86 14.21 -10.19
N SER A 80 -24.10 15.09 -10.83
CA SER A 80 -24.62 16.25 -11.56
C SER A 80 -25.28 15.86 -12.87
N VAL A 81 -24.58 15.07 -13.70
CA VAL A 81 -25.05 14.66 -15.03
C VAL A 81 -26.26 13.73 -14.94
N PHE A 82 -26.34 12.89 -13.90
CA PHE A 82 -27.47 12.00 -13.65
C PHE A 82 -28.50 12.58 -12.67
N SER A 83 -28.32 13.81 -12.17
CA SER A 83 -29.22 14.46 -11.18
C SER A 83 -30.71 14.45 -11.56
N TYR A 84 -31.00 14.37 -12.86
CA TYR A 84 -32.36 14.35 -13.40
C TYR A 84 -33.17 13.10 -13.05
N ILE A 85 -32.52 11.96 -12.75
CA ILE A 85 -33.19 10.69 -12.41
C ILE A 85 -33.75 10.70 -10.98
N HIS A 86 -33.27 11.61 -10.13
CA HIS A 86 -33.61 11.64 -8.71
C HIS A 86 -34.79 12.57 -8.37
N GLY A 87 -35.20 13.46 -9.27
CA GLY A 87 -36.33 14.37 -9.06
C GLY A 87 -37.57 13.90 -9.82
N VAL A 88 -38.74 13.87 -9.17
CA VAL A 88 -40.00 13.46 -9.81
C VAL A 88 -40.34 14.37 -10.99
N ALA A 89 -40.31 15.69 -10.80
CA ALA A 89 -40.61 16.66 -11.85
C ALA A 89 -39.58 16.62 -13.00
N SER A 90 -38.28 16.53 -12.68
CA SER A 90 -37.22 16.48 -13.70
C SER A 90 -37.26 15.17 -14.50
N SER A 91 -37.52 14.05 -13.83
CA SER A 91 -37.63 12.74 -14.46
C SER A 91 -38.81 12.68 -15.42
N THR A 92 -40.00 13.12 -14.99
CA THR A 92 -41.20 13.15 -15.83
C THR A 92 -41.01 14.05 -17.06
N MET A 93 -40.41 15.24 -16.89
CA MET A 93 -40.15 16.16 -18.00
C MET A 93 -39.14 15.62 -19.01
N ILE A 94 -38.09 14.95 -18.56
CA ILE A 94 -37.04 14.42 -19.45
C ILE A 94 -37.50 13.14 -20.13
N HIS A 95 -38.29 12.31 -19.44
CA HIS A 95 -38.83 11.07 -19.99
C HIS A 95 -40.09 11.25 -20.86
N SER A 96 -40.66 12.46 -20.92
CA SER A 96 -41.69 12.82 -21.92
C SER A 96 -41.11 13.26 -23.27
N MET A 97 -39.81 13.57 -23.33
CA MET A 97 -39.15 13.92 -24.59
C MET A 97 -39.06 12.70 -25.53
N PRO A 98 -39.06 12.89 -26.86
CA PRO A 98 -38.93 11.79 -27.85
C PRO A 98 -37.49 11.25 -27.94
N ILE A 99 -36.85 10.98 -26.80
CA ILE A 99 -35.49 10.45 -26.67
C ILE A 99 -35.55 9.12 -25.91
N THR A 100 -35.09 8.04 -26.54
CA THR A 100 -35.00 6.74 -25.88
C THR A 100 -34.04 6.80 -24.68
N ARG A 101 -34.36 6.10 -23.58
CA ARG A 101 -33.49 5.99 -22.39
C ARG A 101 -32.03 5.62 -22.73
N ARG A 102 -31.82 4.70 -23.67
CA ARG A 102 -30.47 4.29 -24.11
C ARG A 102 -29.68 5.42 -24.78
N LYS A 103 -30.34 6.31 -25.52
CA LYS A 103 -29.69 7.49 -26.13
C LYS A 103 -29.38 8.54 -25.07
N LEU A 104 -30.30 8.76 -24.12
CA LEU A 104 -30.12 9.69 -23.02
C LEU A 104 -28.95 9.29 -22.13
N PHE A 105 -28.88 8.02 -21.72
CA PHE A 105 -27.76 7.47 -20.94
C PHE A 105 -26.42 7.68 -21.65
N ARG A 106 -26.32 7.30 -22.93
CA ARG A 106 -25.07 7.45 -23.70
C ARG A 106 -24.64 8.91 -23.79
N ALA A 107 -25.58 9.81 -24.09
CA ALA A 107 -25.27 11.23 -24.20
C ALA A 107 -24.81 11.81 -22.85
N SER A 108 -25.47 11.47 -21.74
CA SER A 108 -25.05 11.84 -20.39
C SER A 108 -23.67 11.27 -20.04
N PHE A 109 -23.48 9.95 -20.18
CA PHE A 109 -22.23 9.26 -19.86
C PHE A 109 -21.02 9.88 -20.59
N PHE A 110 -21.11 10.02 -21.91
CA PHE A 110 -20.02 10.60 -22.69
C PHE A 110 -19.83 12.10 -22.42
N SER A 111 -20.88 12.85 -22.06
CA SER A 111 -20.72 14.24 -21.63
C SER A 111 -19.83 14.33 -20.39
N GLY A 112 -20.13 13.51 -19.36
CA GLY A 112 -19.34 13.48 -18.13
C GLY A 112 -17.91 12.97 -18.35
N LEU A 113 -17.75 11.93 -19.18
CA LEU A 113 -16.42 11.41 -19.50
C LEU A 113 -15.54 12.45 -20.22
N ILE A 114 -16.09 13.21 -21.17
CA ILE A 114 -15.37 14.31 -21.82
C ILE A 114 -15.02 15.42 -20.82
N MET A 115 -15.93 15.75 -19.89
CA MET A 115 -15.65 16.74 -18.84
C MET A 115 -14.47 16.33 -17.96
N LEU A 116 -14.29 15.03 -17.68
CA LEU A 116 -13.16 14.53 -16.88
C LEU A 116 -11.84 14.50 -17.66
N ILE A 117 -11.87 14.10 -18.93
CA ILE A 117 -10.63 13.90 -19.71
C ILE A 117 -10.03 15.25 -20.15
N VAL A 118 -10.85 16.25 -20.47
CA VAL A 118 -10.35 17.54 -20.99
C VAL A 118 -9.38 18.24 -20.02
N PRO A 119 -9.70 18.40 -18.72
CA PRO A 119 -8.77 18.96 -17.73
C PRO A 119 -7.43 18.21 -17.66
N VAL A 120 -7.46 16.87 -17.65
CA VAL A 120 -6.25 16.03 -17.63
C VAL A 120 -5.37 16.34 -18.85
N ILE A 121 -5.95 16.39 -20.05
CA ILE A 121 -5.20 16.72 -21.26
C ILE A 121 -4.63 18.14 -21.20
N LEU A 122 -5.41 19.13 -20.75
CA LEU A 122 -4.93 20.50 -20.63
C LEU A 122 -3.77 20.62 -19.63
N THR A 123 -3.85 19.96 -18.47
CA THR A 123 -2.75 19.93 -17.50
C THR A 123 -1.53 19.21 -18.05
N SER A 124 -1.70 18.14 -18.84
CA SER A 124 -0.58 17.45 -19.49
C SER A 124 0.16 18.32 -20.52
N LEU A 125 -0.56 19.17 -21.24
CA LEU A 125 0.05 20.15 -22.14
C LEU A 125 0.87 21.18 -21.36
N LEU A 126 0.41 21.58 -20.17
CA LEU A 126 1.18 22.47 -19.30
C LEU A 126 2.43 21.81 -18.73
N PHE A 127 2.39 20.53 -18.36
CA PHE A 127 3.61 19.79 -18.01
C PHE A 127 4.64 19.83 -19.14
N MET A 128 4.21 19.63 -20.38
CA MET A 128 5.10 19.71 -21.55
C MET A 128 5.72 21.12 -21.71
N VAL A 129 4.98 22.19 -21.41
CA VAL A 129 5.52 23.56 -21.45
C VAL A 129 6.58 23.79 -20.37
N VAL A 130 6.43 23.15 -19.20
CA VAL A 130 7.30 23.33 -18.03
C VAL A 130 8.46 22.32 -18.00
N SER A 131 8.51 21.37 -18.94
CA SER A 131 9.54 20.31 -19.05
C SER A 131 11.00 20.78 -19.15
N GLY A 132 11.27 22.07 -19.34
CA GLY A 132 12.62 22.64 -19.29
C GLY A 132 13.14 22.98 -17.89
N ALA A 133 12.38 22.66 -16.83
CA ALA A 133 12.84 22.77 -15.44
C ALA A 133 13.82 21.62 -15.14
N HIS A 134 15.10 21.95 -14.96
CA HIS A 134 16.14 20.97 -14.68
C HIS A 134 16.66 21.12 -13.24
N ILE A 135 17.03 19.99 -12.64
CA ILE A 135 17.77 19.97 -11.38
C ILE A 135 19.16 20.55 -11.64
N SER A 136 19.64 21.41 -10.73
CA SER A 136 20.98 21.99 -10.86
C SER A 136 22.05 20.89 -10.84
N PRO A 137 23.15 21.01 -11.61
CA PRO A 137 24.23 20.01 -11.60
C PRO A 137 24.88 19.79 -10.21
N GLU A 138 24.72 20.76 -9.30
CA GLU A 138 25.21 20.70 -7.92
C GLU A 138 24.29 19.88 -7.02
N ALA A 139 22.96 20.03 -7.14
CA ALA A 139 21.98 19.23 -6.40
C ALA A 139 21.90 17.78 -6.90
N VAL A 140 22.12 17.55 -8.20
CA VAL A 140 22.27 16.20 -8.76
C VAL A 140 23.35 15.42 -8.00
N LYS A 141 24.52 16.01 -7.73
CA LYS A 141 25.60 15.33 -6.98
C LYS A 141 25.23 14.97 -5.54
N MET A 142 24.28 15.68 -4.93
CA MET A 142 23.80 15.40 -3.57
C MET A 142 22.72 14.30 -3.54
N HIS A 143 22.06 13.99 -4.67
CA HIS A 143 20.91 13.08 -4.70
C HIS A 143 21.11 11.87 -5.62
N THR A 144 22.02 11.89 -6.61
CA THR A 144 22.40 10.74 -7.45
C THR A 144 23.52 11.07 -8.46
N ASP A 145 24.40 10.11 -8.72
CA ASP A 145 25.61 10.24 -9.58
C ASP A 145 25.36 10.43 -11.11
N SER A 146 24.15 10.81 -11.54
CA SER A 146 23.77 10.88 -12.96
C SER A 146 23.58 12.31 -13.46
N SER A 147 24.39 12.72 -14.44
CA SER A 147 24.52 14.12 -14.90
C SER A 147 23.30 14.78 -15.56
N ASN A 148 22.13 14.14 -15.63
CA ASN A 148 20.87 14.72 -16.15
C ASN A 148 19.67 13.90 -15.65
N TYR A 149 18.93 14.40 -14.66
CA TYR A 149 17.65 13.83 -14.24
C TYR A 149 16.51 14.71 -14.77
N ASP A 150 15.92 14.30 -15.89
CA ASP A 150 14.71 14.93 -16.43
C ASP A 150 13.49 14.16 -15.95
N ILE A 151 12.74 14.76 -15.02
CA ILE A 151 11.55 14.16 -14.41
C ILE A 151 10.36 14.22 -15.37
N ILE A 152 10.25 15.32 -16.12
CA ILE A 152 9.07 15.64 -16.93
C ILE A 152 9.34 15.24 -18.38
N THR A 153 9.53 13.95 -18.59
CA THR A 153 9.70 13.40 -19.94
C THR A 153 8.35 13.20 -20.64
N LEU A 154 8.35 13.22 -21.98
CA LEU A 154 7.15 12.88 -22.77
C LEU A 154 6.57 11.51 -22.37
N LYS A 155 7.43 10.54 -22.07
CA LYS A 155 7.03 9.21 -21.60
C LYS A 155 6.27 9.31 -20.26
N ALA A 156 6.83 10.02 -19.28
CA ALA A 156 6.20 10.22 -17.97
C ALA A 156 4.85 10.91 -18.09
N VAL A 157 4.75 11.96 -18.91
CA VAL A 157 3.48 12.68 -19.16
C VAL A 157 2.44 11.76 -19.82
N CYS A 158 2.83 10.94 -20.81
CA CYS A 158 1.91 9.98 -21.43
C CYS A 158 1.40 8.91 -20.44
N ILE A 159 2.28 8.41 -19.56
CA ILE A 159 1.89 7.49 -18.49
C ILE A 159 0.90 8.17 -17.55
N TRP A 160 1.21 9.39 -17.10
CA TRP A 160 0.34 10.17 -16.23
C TRP A 160 -1.06 10.43 -16.82
N ILE A 161 -1.14 10.76 -18.13
CA ILE A 161 -2.42 10.91 -18.84
C ILE A 161 -3.21 9.60 -18.78
N LEU A 162 -2.57 8.47 -19.08
CA LEU A 162 -3.22 7.16 -19.11
C LEU A 162 -3.74 6.79 -17.71
N GLU A 163 -2.89 6.87 -16.69
CA GLU A 163 -3.23 6.51 -15.30
C GLU A 163 -4.36 7.40 -14.77
N SER A 164 -4.24 8.72 -14.94
CA SER A 164 -5.26 9.68 -14.51
C SER A 164 -6.60 9.47 -15.22
N SER A 165 -6.57 9.24 -16.53
CA SER A 165 -7.78 9.01 -17.33
C SER A 165 -8.48 7.71 -16.95
N VAL A 166 -7.72 6.62 -16.77
CA VAL A 166 -8.27 5.32 -16.35
C VAL A 166 -8.85 5.41 -14.94
N MET A 167 -8.16 6.07 -14.01
CA MET A 167 -8.65 6.28 -12.65
C MET A 167 -9.95 7.09 -12.62
N ALA A 168 -9.99 8.26 -13.28
CA ALA A 168 -11.19 9.09 -13.36
C ALA A 168 -12.36 8.34 -14.03
N ALA A 169 -12.10 7.64 -15.14
CA ALA A 169 -13.12 6.84 -15.84
C ALA A 169 -13.65 5.68 -14.99
N PHE A 170 -12.78 5.01 -14.22
CA PHE A 170 -13.16 3.93 -13.29
C PHE A 170 -14.08 4.46 -12.20
N VAL A 171 -13.66 5.51 -11.48
CA VAL A 171 -14.45 6.09 -10.40
C VAL A 171 -15.79 6.62 -10.92
N TYR A 172 -15.78 7.25 -12.10
CA TYR A 172 -16.99 7.74 -12.77
C TYR A 172 -17.93 6.59 -13.15
N ALA A 173 -17.43 5.49 -13.72
CA ALA A 173 -18.26 4.33 -14.08
C ALA A 173 -18.93 3.70 -12.85
N MET A 174 -18.18 3.49 -11.77
CA MET A 174 -18.71 2.98 -10.50
C MET A 174 -19.73 3.95 -9.87
N SER A 175 -19.46 5.26 -9.95
CA SER A 175 -20.36 6.31 -9.46
C SER A 175 -21.66 6.38 -10.26
N ASN A 176 -21.61 6.15 -11.57
CA ASN A 176 -22.82 6.08 -12.40
C ASN A 176 -23.67 4.86 -12.02
N LEU A 177 -23.04 3.71 -11.77
CA LEU A 177 -23.74 2.54 -11.22
C LEU A 177 -24.41 2.87 -9.89
N ALA A 178 -23.69 3.52 -8.97
CA ALA A 178 -24.23 3.97 -7.70
C ALA A 178 -25.45 4.90 -7.87
N GLY A 179 -25.42 5.83 -8.83
CA GLY A 179 -26.54 6.74 -9.10
C GLY A 179 -27.81 6.04 -9.58
N ILE A 180 -27.64 5.03 -10.43
CA ILE A 180 -28.78 4.21 -10.88
C ILE A 180 -29.39 3.41 -9.72
N LEU A 181 -28.57 2.93 -8.79
CA LEU A 181 -29.01 2.17 -7.61
C LEU A 181 -29.55 3.06 -6.48
N ALA A 182 -29.10 4.31 -6.37
CA ALA A 182 -29.49 5.24 -5.32
C ALA A 182 -30.88 5.82 -5.55
N GLY A 183 -31.68 5.92 -4.48
CA GLY A 183 -33.04 6.47 -4.53
C GLY A 183 -33.09 7.99 -4.74
N ASN A 184 -32.16 8.73 -4.12
CA ASN A 184 -32.08 10.19 -4.16
C ASN A 184 -30.64 10.69 -4.39
N ARG A 185 -30.46 12.01 -4.57
CA ARG A 185 -29.15 12.61 -4.88
C ARG A 185 -28.11 12.43 -3.77
N LEU A 186 -28.54 12.52 -2.50
CA LEU A 186 -27.63 12.34 -1.37
C LEU A 186 -27.11 10.90 -1.33
N ILE A 187 -28.00 9.92 -1.47
CA ILE A 187 -27.61 8.51 -1.50
C ILE A 187 -26.77 8.19 -2.74
N HIS A 188 -26.93 8.89 -3.88
CA HIS A 188 -26.04 8.72 -5.03
C HIS A 188 -24.60 9.02 -4.62
N VAL A 189 -24.34 10.19 -4.05
CA VAL A 189 -23.00 10.59 -3.62
C VAL A 189 -22.45 9.65 -2.55
N LEU A 190 -23.24 9.33 -1.52
CA LEU A 190 -22.82 8.43 -0.44
C LEU A 190 -22.51 7.01 -0.95
N LEU A 191 -23.37 6.46 -1.82
CA LEU A 191 -23.16 5.13 -2.38
C LEU A 191 -22.00 5.10 -3.38
N ALA A 192 -21.76 6.20 -4.11
CA ALA A 192 -20.61 6.34 -5.00
C ALA A 192 -19.29 6.36 -4.22
N MET A 193 -19.22 7.09 -3.10
CA MET A 193 -18.08 7.04 -2.19
C MET A 193 -17.88 5.64 -1.61
N PHE A 194 -18.98 5.04 -1.14
CA PHE A 194 -18.95 3.68 -0.56
C PHE A 194 -18.45 2.65 -1.56
N ILE A 195 -19.03 2.55 -2.76
CA ILE A 195 -18.67 1.53 -3.76
C ILE A 195 -17.22 1.69 -4.25
N ASN A 196 -16.71 2.92 -4.39
CA ASN A 196 -15.33 3.14 -4.81
C ASN A 196 -14.31 2.88 -3.68
N GLY A 197 -14.62 3.26 -2.44
CA GLY A 197 -13.74 3.02 -1.29
C GLY A 197 -13.78 1.59 -0.76
N LEU A 198 -14.90 0.88 -0.95
CA LEU A 198 -15.17 -0.44 -0.38
C LEU A 198 -14.05 -1.45 -0.62
N PRO A 199 -13.53 -1.65 -1.86
CA PRO A 199 -12.55 -2.70 -2.09
C PRO A 199 -11.21 -2.41 -1.40
N PHE A 200 -10.76 -1.15 -1.39
CA PHE A 200 -9.55 -0.74 -0.68
C PHE A 200 -9.71 -0.96 0.83
N VAL A 201 -10.80 -0.46 1.42
CA VAL A 201 -11.04 -0.56 2.87
C VAL A 201 -11.18 -2.02 3.30
N LEU A 202 -11.83 -2.88 2.51
CA LEU A 202 -11.96 -4.29 2.85
C LEU A 202 -10.61 -5.03 2.79
N LEU A 203 -9.80 -4.80 1.76
CA LEU A 203 -8.47 -5.40 1.67
C LEU A 203 -7.59 -4.98 2.84
N GLU A 204 -7.59 -3.67 3.16
CA GLU A 204 -6.83 -3.13 4.28
C GLU A 204 -7.29 -3.71 5.61
N LEU A 205 -8.60 -3.80 5.82
CA LEU A 205 -9.15 -4.45 7.01
C LEU A 205 -8.71 -5.91 7.10
N VAL A 206 -8.81 -6.69 6.02
CA VAL A 206 -8.37 -8.09 6.01
C VAL A 206 -6.88 -8.18 6.38
N GLN A 207 -6.02 -7.35 5.80
CA GLN A 207 -4.60 -7.31 6.14
C GLN A 207 -4.37 -6.96 7.60
N ILE A 208 -5.09 -5.99 8.15
CA ILE A 208 -5.02 -5.63 9.57
C ILE A 208 -5.49 -6.79 10.46
N TYR A 209 -6.57 -7.49 10.11
CA TYR A 209 -7.01 -8.67 10.86
C TYR A 209 -5.97 -9.78 10.80
N GLU A 210 -5.39 -10.04 9.63
CA GLU A 210 -4.37 -11.07 9.46
C GLU A 210 -3.08 -10.73 10.22
N SER A 211 -2.58 -9.49 10.16
CA SER A 211 -1.38 -9.07 10.89
C SER A 211 -1.57 -9.09 12.40
N ASN A 212 -2.74 -8.67 12.90
CA ASN A 212 -3.00 -8.64 14.35
C ASN A 212 -3.37 -10.02 14.93
N PHE A 213 -4.06 -10.88 14.19
CA PHE A 213 -4.58 -12.14 14.75
C PHE A 213 -3.86 -13.40 14.25
N LEU A 214 -3.13 -13.37 13.13
CA LEU A 214 -2.36 -14.51 12.63
C LEU A 214 -0.86 -14.31 12.90
N PHE A 215 -0.37 -14.93 13.97
CA PHE A 215 1.06 -14.95 14.26
C PHE A 215 1.87 -15.55 13.11
N GLY A 216 2.92 -14.85 12.70
CA GLY A 216 3.75 -15.23 11.54
C GLY A 216 3.26 -14.67 10.21
N TYR A 217 2.20 -13.85 10.17
CA TYR A 217 1.74 -13.23 8.94
C TYR A 217 2.71 -12.14 8.46
N PRO A 218 3.18 -12.19 7.21
CA PRO A 218 4.11 -11.20 6.68
C PRO A 218 3.42 -9.88 6.30
N ASP A 219 4.00 -8.77 6.73
CA ASP A 219 3.53 -7.46 6.29
C ASP A 219 3.78 -7.26 4.78
N GLY A 220 2.80 -6.66 4.10
CA GLY A 220 2.93 -6.25 2.70
C GLY A 220 2.72 -7.35 1.63
N GLU A 221 2.32 -8.58 1.97
CA GLU A 221 2.06 -9.63 0.97
C GLU A 221 0.94 -9.29 -0.02
N ASN A 222 0.00 -8.43 0.38
CA ASN A 222 -1.17 -8.08 -0.43
C ASN A 222 -0.95 -6.90 -1.40
N LEU A 223 0.25 -6.32 -1.51
CA LEU A 223 0.49 -5.16 -2.40
C LEU A 223 0.12 -5.47 -3.87
N LEU A 224 0.36 -6.70 -4.31
CA LEU A 224 -0.09 -7.19 -5.63
C LEU A 224 -1.62 -7.32 -5.71
N ALA A 225 -2.29 -7.71 -4.63
CA ALA A 225 -3.75 -7.78 -4.60
C ALA A 225 -4.39 -6.39 -4.72
N PHE A 226 -3.82 -5.37 -4.08
CA PHE A 226 -4.27 -3.97 -4.25
C PHE A 226 -4.16 -3.51 -5.71
N SER A 227 -3.13 -3.98 -6.43
CA SER A 227 -2.88 -3.63 -7.81
C SER A 227 -3.92 -4.17 -8.80
N TYR A 228 -4.72 -5.18 -8.45
CA TYR A 228 -5.75 -5.72 -9.36
C TYR A 228 -7.18 -5.29 -9.05
N VAL A 229 -7.41 -4.64 -7.91
CA VAL A 229 -8.76 -4.36 -7.41
C VAL A 229 -9.31 -3.04 -7.93
N SER A 230 -8.54 -1.96 -7.88
CA SER A 230 -8.93 -0.67 -8.43
C SER A 230 -7.72 0.20 -8.74
N PRO A 231 -7.81 1.11 -9.73
CA PRO A 231 -6.72 2.03 -10.03
C PRO A 231 -6.40 2.96 -8.85
N VAL A 232 -7.37 3.25 -7.98
CA VAL A 232 -7.15 4.05 -6.76
C VAL A 232 -6.28 3.29 -5.76
N SER A 233 -6.58 2.00 -5.55
CA SER A 233 -5.81 1.11 -4.68
C SER A 233 -4.39 0.88 -5.20
N MET A 234 -4.24 0.73 -6.52
CA MET A 234 -2.93 0.60 -7.17
C MET A 234 -2.09 1.87 -7.00
N ALA A 235 -2.69 3.05 -7.21
CA ALA A 235 -1.99 4.32 -7.02
C ALA A 235 -1.51 4.50 -5.57
N ALA A 236 -2.31 4.07 -4.59
CA ALA A 236 -1.90 4.06 -3.18
C ALA A 236 -0.74 3.08 -2.89
N GLY A 237 -0.72 1.92 -3.56
CA GLY A 237 0.31 0.88 -3.36
C GLY A 237 1.62 1.09 -4.13
N LYS A 238 1.66 2.00 -5.11
CA LYS A 238 2.84 2.28 -5.95
C LYS A 238 3.83 3.31 -5.37
N CYS A 239 3.52 3.92 -4.23
CA CYS A 239 4.33 5.00 -3.66
C CYS A 239 5.78 4.55 -3.48
N GLY A 240 6.73 5.22 -4.16
CA GLY A 240 8.17 4.88 -4.14
C GLY A 240 8.67 3.99 -5.29
N GLN A 241 7.83 3.58 -6.26
CA GLN A 241 8.25 2.79 -7.43
C GLN A 241 8.00 3.56 -8.75
N ALA A 242 8.87 4.54 -9.06
CA ALA A 242 8.76 5.34 -10.27
C ALA A 242 8.88 4.49 -11.56
N GLY A 243 8.09 4.83 -12.58
CA GLY A 243 8.23 4.26 -13.93
C GLY A 243 7.70 2.84 -14.17
N TYR A 244 7.15 2.15 -13.16
CA TYR A 244 6.56 0.81 -13.33
C TYR A 244 5.11 0.88 -13.85
N LEU A 245 4.95 0.59 -15.15
CA LEU A 245 3.65 0.43 -15.79
C LEU A 245 3.32 -1.06 -15.97
N ASP A 246 2.47 -1.60 -15.09
CA ASP A 246 1.88 -2.91 -15.30
C ASP A 246 0.67 -2.82 -16.23
N ILE A 247 0.92 -3.02 -17.53
CA ILE A 247 -0.10 -2.94 -18.58
C ILE A 247 -1.27 -3.90 -18.33
N TYR A 248 -1.05 -5.04 -17.68
CA TYR A 248 -2.08 -6.03 -17.45
C TYR A 248 -3.15 -5.51 -16.48
N SER A 249 -2.74 -4.87 -15.38
CA SER A 249 -3.67 -4.23 -14.44
C SER A 249 -4.55 -3.16 -15.11
N TYR A 250 -3.97 -2.30 -15.96
CA TYR A 250 -4.75 -1.28 -16.68
C TYR A 250 -5.75 -1.88 -17.68
N LEU A 251 -5.37 -2.97 -18.37
CA LEU A 251 -6.30 -3.68 -19.25
C LEU A 251 -7.49 -4.27 -18.49
N ILE A 252 -7.25 -4.81 -17.28
CA ILE A 252 -8.31 -5.29 -16.40
C ILE A 252 -9.24 -4.13 -16.01
N TYR A 253 -8.70 -2.97 -15.63
CA TYR A 253 -9.51 -1.81 -15.27
C TYR A 253 -10.38 -1.31 -16.43
N VAL A 254 -9.82 -1.23 -17.63
CA VAL A 254 -10.58 -0.86 -18.84
C VAL A 254 -11.70 -1.87 -19.10
N ALA A 255 -11.43 -3.18 -18.95
CA ALA A 255 -12.46 -4.21 -19.09
C ALA A 255 -13.58 -4.03 -18.04
N VAL A 256 -13.23 -3.75 -16.79
CA VAL A 256 -14.20 -3.48 -15.70
C VAL A 256 -15.02 -2.21 -16.00
N ILE A 257 -14.40 -1.12 -16.45
CA ILE A 257 -15.09 0.12 -16.84
C ILE A 257 -16.15 -0.17 -17.91
N VAL A 258 -15.78 -0.93 -18.94
CA VAL A 258 -16.70 -1.30 -20.02
C VAL A 258 -17.85 -2.17 -19.48
N ALA A 259 -17.53 -3.21 -18.72
CA ALA A 259 -18.52 -4.12 -18.15
C ALA A 259 -19.53 -3.39 -17.23
N VAL A 260 -19.04 -2.55 -16.33
CA VAL A 260 -19.86 -1.76 -15.40
C VAL A 260 -20.70 -0.73 -16.14
N THR A 261 -20.15 -0.08 -17.17
CA THR A 261 -20.91 0.88 -17.99
C THR A 261 -22.05 0.18 -18.75
N LEU A 262 -21.79 -0.99 -19.33
CA LEU A 262 -22.82 -1.80 -20.01
C LEU A 262 -23.91 -2.26 -19.04
N LEU A 263 -23.52 -2.75 -17.85
CA LEU A 263 -24.43 -3.13 -16.78
C LEU A 263 -25.31 -1.95 -16.33
N THR A 264 -24.69 -0.78 -16.13
CA THR A 264 -25.38 0.45 -15.73
C THR A 264 -26.37 0.90 -16.79
N SER A 265 -25.98 0.85 -18.07
CA SER A 265 -26.86 1.15 -19.19
C SER A 265 -28.06 0.20 -19.25
N TRP A 266 -27.82 -1.10 -19.05
CA TRP A 266 -28.86 -2.11 -19.02
C TRP A 266 -29.84 -1.88 -17.86
N LEU A 267 -29.35 -1.69 -16.62
CA LEU A 267 -30.15 -1.38 -15.44
C LEU A 267 -31.00 -0.13 -15.66
N TYR A 268 -30.39 0.96 -16.16
CA TYR A 268 -31.08 2.22 -16.43
C TYR A 268 -32.27 2.06 -17.38
N THR A 269 -32.17 1.18 -18.37
CA THR A 269 -33.29 0.93 -19.30
C THR A 269 -34.43 0.11 -18.70
N ARG A 270 -34.19 -0.60 -17.60
CA ARG A 270 -35.15 -1.54 -16.99
C ARG A 270 -35.81 -1.01 -15.72
N ILE A 271 -35.17 -0.09 -15.01
CA ILE A 271 -35.67 0.44 -13.74
C ILE A 271 -36.92 1.32 -13.98
N LYS A 272 -37.96 1.09 -13.17
CA LYS A 272 -39.10 2.00 -13.05
C LYS A 272 -38.64 3.21 -12.26
N LEU A 273 -38.84 4.41 -12.82
CA LEU A 273 -38.38 5.67 -12.23
C LEU A 273 -39.37 6.25 -11.21
N GLU A 274 -40.52 5.60 -11.05
CA GLU A 274 -41.45 5.80 -9.94
C GLU A 274 -40.78 5.22 -8.69
N ARG A 275 -40.04 6.07 -7.98
CA ARG A 275 -39.35 5.69 -6.74
C ARG A 275 -40.24 6.03 -5.55
N GLU A 276 -40.64 5.00 -4.81
CA GLU A 276 -41.08 5.13 -3.42
C GLU A 276 -39.89 5.63 -2.58
N ARG A 277 -40.13 6.26 -1.43
CA ARG A 277 -39.14 7.01 -0.60
C ARG A 277 -37.98 6.18 0.00
N SER A 278 -37.56 5.08 -0.60
CA SER A 278 -36.47 4.22 -0.12
C SER A 278 -35.07 4.80 -0.43
N ALA A 279 -34.09 4.46 0.41
CA ALA A 279 -32.70 4.89 0.22
C ALA A 279 -32.09 4.34 -1.09
N CYS A 280 -32.32 3.06 -1.38
CA CYS A 280 -31.91 2.39 -2.62
C CYS A 280 -33.13 1.93 -3.44
N VAL A 281 -32.95 1.81 -4.76
CA VAL A 281 -33.97 1.29 -5.68
C VAL A 281 -34.30 -0.18 -5.40
N PHE A 282 -33.30 -0.97 -5.01
CA PHE A 282 -33.46 -2.37 -4.69
C PHE A 282 -33.23 -2.59 -3.18
N PRO A 283 -34.18 -3.21 -2.46
CA PRO A 283 -34.03 -3.50 -1.03
C PRO A 283 -32.77 -4.34 -0.71
N ILE A 284 -32.45 -5.31 -1.59
CA ILE A 284 -31.27 -6.18 -1.42
C ILE A 284 -29.96 -5.36 -1.42
N VAL A 285 -29.86 -4.33 -2.27
CA VAL A 285 -28.68 -3.45 -2.30
C VAL A 285 -28.54 -2.70 -0.98
N SER A 286 -29.65 -2.19 -0.45
CA SER A 286 -29.69 -1.54 0.87
C SER A 286 -29.22 -2.50 1.98
N ASP A 287 -29.67 -3.76 1.93
CA ASP A 287 -29.29 -4.79 2.90
C ASP A 287 -27.79 -5.13 2.83
N ILE A 288 -27.24 -5.29 1.62
CA ILE A 288 -25.80 -5.56 1.42
C ILE A 288 -24.95 -4.39 1.91
N VAL A 289 -25.32 -3.15 1.55
CA VAL A 289 -24.62 -1.94 2.02
C VAL A 289 -24.67 -1.85 3.54
N CYS A 290 -25.82 -2.14 4.16
CA CYS A 290 -25.95 -2.15 5.61
C CYS A 290 -25.00 -3.17 6.27
N ILE A 291 -24.92 -4.41 5.75
CA ILE A 291 -24.02 -5.46 6.25
C ILE A 291 -22.55 -5.03 6.16
N LEU A 292 -22.12 -4.59 4.97
CA LEU A 292 -20.73 -4.24 4.70
C LEU A 292 -20.30 -2.99 5.47
N LEU A 293 -21.14 -1.94 5.48
CA LEU A 293 -20.84 -0.71 6.21
C LEU A 293 -20.79 -0.98 7.72
N THR A 294 -21.68 -1.83 8.25
CA THR A 294 -21.63 -2.21 9.66
C THR A 294 -20.33 -2.94 9.97
N PHE A 295 -19.94 -3.92 9.15
CA PHE A 295 -18.71 -4.67 9.32
C PHE A 295 -17.46 -3.76 9.31
N ILE A 296 -17.39 -2.81 8.38
CA ILE A 296 -16.29 -1.86 8.28
C ILE A 296 -16.24 -0.96 9.51
N CYS A 297 -17.34 -0.29 9.85
CA CYS A 297 -17.38 0.64 10.95
C CYS A 297 -17.17 -0.04 12.30
N MET A 298 -17.70 -1.26 12.51
CA MET A 298 -17.45 -2.00 13.76
C MET A 298 -15.98 -2.39 13.88
N SER A 299 -15.34 -2.78 12.76
CA SER A 299 -13.95 -3.20 12.76
C SER A 299 -13.04 -2.02 13.07
N LEU A 300 -13.22 -0.91 12.35
CA LEU A 300 -12.45 0.32 12.57
C LEU A 300 -12.64 0.85 14.00
N LEU A 301 -13.88 0.93 14.49
CA LEU A 301 -14.14 1.42 15.85
C LEU A 301 -13.53 0.51 16.91
N SER A 302 -13.57 -0.81 16.70
CA SER A 302 -13.00 -1.77 17.65
C SER A 302 -11.48 -1.73 17.66
N LEU A 303 -10.85 -1.63 16.48
CA LEU A 303 -9.40 -1.45 16.36
C LEU A 303 -8.94 -0.17 17.05
N LEU A 304 -9.62 0.95 16.81
CA LEU A 304 -9.32 2.24 17.44
C LEU A 304 -9.43 2.15 18.97
N ILE A 305 -10.56 1.67 19.50
CA ILE A 305 -10.79 1.59 20.94
C ILE A 305 -9.81 0.61 21.59
N THR A 306 -9.59 -0.57 21.01
CA THR A 306 -8.66 -1.56 21.58
C THR A 306 -7.22 -1.04 21.56
N SER A 307 -6.79 -0.37 20.48
CA SER A 307 -5.45 0.24 20.43
C SER A 307 -5.21 1.30 21.51
N SER A 308 -6.26 1.98 21.99
CA SER A 308 -6.16 2.99 23.05
C SER A 308 -6.26 2.43 24.47
N ILE A 309 -6.79 1.21 24.63
CA ILE A 309 -6.99 0.57 25.93
C ILE A 309 -5.83 -0.39 26.25
N SER A 310 -5.18 -0.93 25.23
CA SER A 310 -4.25 -2.04 25.36
C SER A 310 -2.81 -1.58 25.10
N GLU A 311 -2.12 -1.13 26.14
CA GLU A 311 -0.66 -0.91 26.11
C GLU A 311 0.14 -2.23 26.26
N THR A 312 -0.51 -3.40 26.39
CA THR A 312 0.18 -4.64 26.81
C THR A 312 -0.39 -5.92 26.18
N ASP A 313 0.37 -6.47 25.22
CA ASP A 313 0.47 -7.87 24.73
C ASP A 313 -0.60 -8.59 23.88
N ASN A 314 -0.15 -9.10 22.72
CA ASN A 314 -0.88 -9.80 21.64
C ASN A 314 -1.42 -11.21 21.99
N GLY A 315 -1.72 -11.49 23.25
CA GLY A 315 -2.24 -12.78 23.73
C GLY A 315 -3.74 -12.99 23.47
N LEU A 316 -4.21 -14.22 23.73
CA LEU A 316 -5.66 -14.57 23.72
C LEU A 316 -6.49 -13.67 24.66
N ILE A 317 -5.87 -13.14 25.72
CA ILE A 317 -6.50 -12.27 26.72
C ILE A 317 -6.85 -10.89 26.12
N GLN A 318 -6.09 -10.38 25.13
CA GLN A 318 -6.43 -9.15 24.38
C GLN A 318 -7.49 -9.36 23.29
N ARG A 319 -7.66 -10.59 22.78
CA ARG A 319 -8.71 -10.87 21.79
C ARG A 319 -10.10 -10.72 22.39
N ILE A 320 -10.25 -10.96 23.69
CA ILE A 320 -11.52 -10.85 24.40
C ILE A 320 -12.06 -9.40 24.43
N PRO A 321 -11.32 -8.37 24.91
CA PRO A 321 -11.81 -6.99 24.86
C PRO A 321 -12.09 -6.53 23.44
N PHE A 322 -11.25 -6.90 22.45
CA PHE A 322 -11.53 -6.61 21.05
C PHE A 322 -12.86 -7.20 20.57
N ILE A 323 -13.11 -8.49 20.84
CA ILE A 323 -14.38 -9.15 20.46
C ILE A 323 -15.56 -8.53 21.18
N VAL A 324 -15.43 -8.17 22.46
CA VAL A 324 -16.49 -7.51 23.23
C VAL A 324 -16.83 -6.15 22.64
N VAL A 325 -15.82 -5.33 22.31
CA VAL A 325 -16.02 -4.03 21.64
C VAL A 325 -16.60 -4.23 20.24
N CYS A 326 -16.18 -5.25 19.50
CA CYS A 326 -16.76 -5.62 18.21
C CYS A 326 -18.26 -5.92 18.36
N ILE A 327 -18.66 -6.75 19.31
CA ILE A 327 -20.08 -7.09 19.52
C ILE A 327 -20.88 -5.84 19.89
N ALA A 328 -20.38 -5.02 20.82
CA ALA A 328 -21.06 -3.81 21.26
C ALA A 328 -21.21 -2.78 20.12
N SER A 329 -20.13 -2.48 19.41
CA SER A 329 -20.10 -1.55 18.28
C SER A 329 -20.95 -2.04 17.11
N SER A 330 -20.91 -3.34 16.81
CA SER A 330 -21.69 -4.01 15.77
C SER A 330 -23.19 -3.84 15.96
N VAL A 331 -23.71 -4.05 17.18
CA VAL A 331 -25.14 -3.86 17.49
C VAL A 331 -25.53 -2.39 17.28
N PHE A 332 -24.74 -1.46 17.81
CA PHE A 332 -25.02 -0.03 17.72
C PHE A 332 -24.99 0.49 16.27
N ILE A 333 -23.93 0.18 15.53
CA ILE A 333 -23.76 0.60 14.15
C ILE A 333 -24.81 -0.04 13.24
N TYR A 334 -25.12 -1.32 13.42
CA TYR A 334 -26.13 -2.00 12.60
C TYR A 334 -27.49 -1.32 12.73
N MET A 335 -27.87 -0.91 13.96
CA MET A 335 -29.10 -0.16 14.18
C MET A 335 -29.10 1.16 13.39
N ILE A 336 -28.02 1.93 13.44
CA ILE A 336 -27.89 3.19 12.70
C ILE A 336 -27.98 2.96 11.19
N CYS A 337 -27.19 2.03 10.65
CA CYS A 337 -27.22 1.68 9.23
C CYS A 337 -28.63 1.25 8.79
N ARG A 338 -29.33 0.47 9.62
CA ARG A 338 -30.70 0.03 9.33
C ARG A 338 -31.70 1.18 9.37
N MET A 339 -31.57 2.12 10.31
CA MET A 339 -32.43 3.31 10.38
C MET A 339 -32.28 4.19 9.13
N ILE A 340 -31.05 4.35 8.63
CA ILE A 340 -30.76 5.09 7.39
C ILE A 340 -31.34 4.34 6.18
N ALA A 341 -31.12 3.03 6.10
CA ALA A 341 -31.57 2.18 5.01
C ALA A 341 -33.11 2.14 4.87
N ASP A 342 -33.82 2.00 6.00
CA ASP A 342 -35.28 1.92 6.04
C ASP A 342 -35.95 3.32 6.12
N GLY A 343 -35.17 4.39 6.36
CA GLY A 343 -35.67 5.77 6.48
C GLY A 343 -36.58 6.00 7.70
N THR A 344 -36.47 5.17 8.73
CA THR A 344 -37.32 5.21 9.92
C THR A 344 -36.57 4.69 11.15
N THR A 345 -36.91 5.20 12.33
CA THR A 345 -36.38 4.72 13.61
C THR A 345 -37.07 3.43 14.10
N LYS A 346 -38.20 3.04 13.49
CA LYS A 346 -38.98 1.86 13.85
C LYS A 346 -38.39 0.58 13.24
N ILE A 347 -37.14 0.26 13.61
CA ILE A 347 -36.40 -0.87 13.03
C ILE A 347 -36.62 -2.21 13.76
N PHE A 348 -37.21 -2.21 14.96
CA PHE A 348 -37.44 -3.41 15.77
C PHE A 348 -38.62 -4.25 15.24
N SER A 349 -38.39 -4.99 14.17
CA SER A 349 -39.35 -5.93 13.58
C SER A 349 -38.77 -7.34 13.48
N LYS A 350 -39.64 -8.36 13.43
CA LYS A 350 -39.20 -9.76 13.22
C LYS A 350 -38.41 -9.93 11.93
N VAL A 351 -38.71 -9.14 10.89
CA VAL A 351 -38.01 -9.17 9.60
C VAL A 351 -36.59 -8.62 9.76
N ASN A 352 -36.43 -7.46 10.39
CA ASN A 352 -35.12 -6.84 10.60
C ASN A 352 -34.25 -7.64 11.59
N LEU A 353 -34.86 -8.32 12.57
CA LEU A 353 -34.15 -9.24 13.45
C LEU A 353 -33.58 -10.45 12.68
N LYS A 354 -34.32 -10.99 11.70
CA LYS A 354 -33.79 -12.04 10.81
C LYS A 354 -32.61 -11.53 9.98
N LYS A 355 -32.69 -10.30 9.45
CA LYS A 355 -31.58 -9.67 8.72
C LYS A 355 -30.34 -9.47 9.61
N PHE A 356 -30.54 -9.06 10.86
CA PHE A 356 -29.46 -8.98 11.84
C PHE A 356 -28.84 -10.34 12.14
N GLY A 357 -29.65 -11.40 12.26
CA GLY A 357 -29.15 -12.77 12.41
C GLY A 357 -28.26 -13.22 11.24
N ILE A 358 -28.65 -12.89 9.99
CA ILE A 358 -27.82 -13.17 8.80
C ILE A 358 -26.49 -12.42 8.90
N TYR A 359 -26.51 -11.14 9.26
CA TYR A 359 -25.32 -10.33 9.46
C TYR A 359 -24.38 -10.93 10.52
N VAL A 360 -24.91 -11.34 11.68
CA VAL A 360 -24.14 -11.98 12.75
C VAL A 360 -23.48 -13.27 12.25
N ILE A 361 -24.17 -14.09 11.45
CA ILE A 361 -23.59 -15.29 10.85
C ILE A 361 -22.42 -14.95 9.93
N VAL A 362 -22.57 -13.93 9.06
CA VAL A 362 -21.51 -13.51 8.14
C VAL A 362 -20.25 -13.07 8.91
N VAL A 363 -20.41 -12.24 9.94
CA VAL A 363 -19.30 -11.78 10.78
C VAL A 363 -18.68 -12.92 11.58
N ALA A 364 -19.51 -13.83 12.13
CA ALA A 364 -19.02 -14.99 12.86
C ALA A 364 -18.16 -15.90 11.96
N VAL A 365 -18.60 -16.14 10.72
CA VAL A 365 -17.82 -16.90 9.73
C VAL A 365 -16.48 -16.21 9.47
N PHE A 366 -16.46 -14.89 9.27
CA PHE A 366 -15.22 -14.14 9.10
C PHE A 366 -14.26 -14.33 10.29
N PHE A 367 -14.74 -14.16 11.53
CA PHE A 367 -13.93 -14.34 12.73
C PHE A 367 -13.44 -15.78 12.94
N VAL A 368 -14.21 -16.80 12.54
CA VAL A 368 -13.77 -18.20 12.57
C VAL A 368 -12.51 -18.42 11.73
N PHE A 369 -12.40 -17.75 10.57
CA PHE A 369 -11.23 -17.87 9.71
C PHE A 369 -10.04 -17.03 10.17
N THR A 370 -10.28 -15.80 10.66
CA THR A 370 -9.20 -14.86 10.99
C THR A 370 -8.74 -14.94 12.44
N ILE A 371 -9.68 -14.95 13.39
CA ILE A 371 -9.37 -14.90 14.83
C ILE A 371 -9.09 -16.31 15.38
N PHE A 372 -9.87 -17.32 14.98
CA PHE A 372 -9.73 -18.68 15.53
C PHE A 372 -8.74 -19.56 14.77
N ASP A 373 -8.17 -19.07 13.66
CA ASP A 373 -7.24 -19.79 12.79
C ASP A 373 -7.64 -21.26 12.52
N ILE A 374 -8.90 -21.50 12.11
CA ILE A 374 -9.36 -22.87 11.82
C ILE A 374 -8.58 -23.52 10.67
N THR A 375 -7.91 -22.71 9.84
CA THR A 375 -7.08 -23.19 8.73
C THR A 375 -5.74 -23.76 9.21
N GLY A 376 -5.36 -23.48 10.45
CA GLY A 376 -4.05 -23.81 11.01
C GLY A 376 -2.91 -23.05 10.34
N TYR A 377 -3.15 -21.82 9.86
CA TYR A 377 -2.17 -20.96 9.23
C TYR A 377 -0.96 -20.71 10.12
N GLN A 378 -1.19 -20.36 11.40
CA GLN A 378 -0.14 -20.01 12.36
C GLN A 378 0.81 -21.20 12.60
N GLN A 379 0.24 -22.40 12.73
CA GLN A 379 0.98 -23.62 13.07
C GLN A 379 1.55 -24.36 11.84
N ARG A 380 1.27 -23.88 10.63
CA ARG A 380 1.71 -24.53 9.40
C ARG A 380 3.22 -24.35 9.21
N VAL A 381 3.94 -25.46 9.17
CA VAL A 381 5.36 -25.53 8.81
C VAL A 381 5.52 -26.57 7.70
N PRO A 382 6.17 -26.23 6.57
CA PRO A 382 6.37 -27.20 5.48
C PRO A 382 7.33 -28.32 5.92
N GLN A 383 7.09 -29.54 5.42
CA GLN A 383 8.03 -30.65 5.64
C GLN A 383 9.34 -30.38 4.88
N ALA A 384 10.49 -30.57 5.55
CA ALA A 384 11.81 -30.31 4.98
C ALA A 384 12.05 -30.97 3.61
N SER A 385 11.53 -32.18 3.39
CA SER A 385 11.67 -32.91 2.12
C SER A 385 10.93 -32.28 0.93
N LYS A 386 9.92 -31.44 1.18
CA LYS A 386 9.11 -30.74 0.17
C LYS A 386 9.64 -29.35 -0.19
N ILE A 387 10.62 -28.86 0.57
CA ILE A 387 11.25 -27.56 0.37
C ILE A 387 12.36 -27.72 -0.66
N ALA A 388 12.41 -26.83 -1.64
CA ALA A 388 13.48 -26.73 -2.62
C ALA A 388 14.59 -25.80 -2.12
N SER A 389 14.20 -24.65 -1.56
CA SER A 389 15.10 -23.67 -0.96
C SER A 389 14.34 -22.80 0.04
N VAL A 390 15.08 -22.09 0.88
CA VAL A 390 14.58 -21.14 1.88
C VAL A 390 15.37 -19.86 1.79
N THR A 391 14.68 -18.72 1.79
CA THR A 391 15.31 -17.40 1.93
C THR A 391 14.97 -16.83 3.30
N ILE A 392 15.99 -16.36 4.01
CA ILE A 392 15.84 -15.72 5.32
C ILE A 392 16.23 -14.25 5.21
N GLU A 393 15.41 -13.39 5.79
CA GLU A 393 15.72 -11.97 6.01
C GLU A 393 15.74 -11.76 7.53
N SER A 394 16.86 -11.29 8.07
CA SER A 394 17.05 -11.11 9.50
C SER A 394 18.03 -9.99 9.78
N ASN A 395 17.74 -9.21 10.81
CA ASN A 395 18.61 -8.13 11.29
C ASN A 395 19.98 -8.61 11.82
N TYR A 396 20.16 -9.91 12.05
CA TYR A 396 21.44 -10.50 12.49
C TYR A 396 22.34 -10.93 11.33
N ALA A 397 21.87 -10.81 10.09
CA ALA A 397 22.65 -11.05 8.90
C ALA A 397 23.07 -9.71 8.28
N VAL A 398 24.26 -9.68 7.69
CA VAL A 398 24.76 -8.52 6.96
C VAL A 398 24.16 -8.48 5.56
N GLN A 399 23.91 -9.65 4.96
CA GLN A 399 23.12 -9.73 3.74
C GLN A 399 21.63 -9.63 4.06
N SER A 400 20.93 -8.77 3.32
CA SER A 400 19.48 -8.59 3.47
C SER A 400 18.67 -9.86 3.18
N ARG A 401 19.22 -10.79 2.39
CA ARG A 401 18.61 -12.07 2.02
C ARG A 401 19.67 -13.17 2.03
N ILE A 402 19.45 -14.19 2.85
CA ILE A 402 20.29 -15.40 2.92
C ILE A 402 19.56 -16.54 2.23
N HIS A 403 20.10 -17.07 1.14
CA HIS A 403 19.49 -18.16 0.38
C HIS A 403 20.09 -19.51 0.78
N LEU A 404 19.25 -20.44 1.24
CA LEU A 404 19.66 -21.74 1.75
C LEU A 404 18.96 -22.86 0.97
N SER A 405 19.72 -23.83 0.49
CA SER A 405 19.24 -24.92 -0.36
C SER A 405 19.69 -26.30 0.14
N SER A 406 20.73 -26.37 1.00
CA SER A 406 21.17 -27.64 1.55
C SER A 406 20.11 -28.25 2.48
N GLY A 407 20.00 -29.58 2.46
CA GLY A 407 19.00 -30.29 3.27
C GLY A 407 19.17 -30.06 4.78
N GLU A 408 20.40 -29.86 5.25
CA GLU A 408 20.71 -29.58 6.66
C GLU A 408 20.26 -28.17 7.06
N SER A 409 20.66 -27.13 6.32
CA SER A 409 20.24 -25.75 6.60
C SER A 409 18.74 -25.59 6.51
N VAL A 410 18.09 -26.20 5.51
CA VAL A 410 16.62 -26.20 5.38
C VAL A 410 15.97 -26.83 6.60
N SER A 411 16.50 -27.94 7.12
CA SER A 411 16.01 -28.58 8.33
C SER A 411 16.22 -27.70 9.57
N ASP A 412 17.30 -26.93 9.61
CA ASP A 412 17.59 -26.00 10.70
C ASP A 412 16.64 -24.80 10.71
N VAL A 413 16.26 -24.28 9.54
CA VAL A 413 15.23 -23.23 9.46
C VAL A 413 13.85 -23.76 9.88
N VAL A 414 13.49 -24.97 9.44
CA VAL A 414 12.26 -25.63 9.91
C VAL A 414 12.29 -25.81 11.43
N SER A 415 13.43 -26.17 12.00
CA SER A 415 13.61 -26.29 13.46
C SER A 415 13.51 -24.94 14.17
N LEU A 416 14.07 -23.87 13.58
CA LEU A 416 13.95 -22.51 14.07
C LEU A 416 12.50 -22.04 14.10
N GLN A 417 11.74 -22.21 13.01
CA GLN A 417 10.32 -21.86 12.98
C GLN A 417 9.53 -22.65 14.03
N ASN A 418 9.78 -23.96 14.17
CA ASN A 418 9.11 -24.75 15.21
C ASN A 418 9.48 -24.30 16.63
N ALA A 419 10.72 -23.87 16.87
CA ALA A 419 11.15 -23.32 18.15
C ALA A 419 10.36 -22.04 18.48
N ILE A 420 10.25 -21.11 17.52
CA ILE A 420 9.46 -19.88 17.63
C ILE A 420 8.01 -20.21 17.98
N LEU A 421 7.37 -21.12 17.21
CA LEU A 421 5.98 -21.52 17.45
C LEU A 421 5.76 -22.20 18.83
N SER A 422 6.77 -22.90 19.34
CA SER A 422 6.70 -23.57 20.64
C SER A 422 6.83 -22.61 21.82
N GLU A 423 7.55 -21.51 21.65
CA GLU A 423 7.75 -20.49 22.68
C GLU A 423 6.68 -19.40 22.62
N TYR A 424 6.13 -19.14 21.43
CA TYR A 424 4.95 -18.30 21.23
C TYR A 424 3.77 -18.67 22.12
N LYS A 425 3.55 -19.96 22.39
CA LYS A 425 2.46 -20.42 23.26
C LYS A 425 2.69 -20.15 24.75
N ASN A 426 3.93 -19.88 25.15
CA ASN A 426 4.37 -19.79 26.55
C ASN A 426 4.89 -18.41 26.95
N GLN A 427 4.96 -17.47 26.01
CA GLN A 427 5.45 -16.11 26.24
C GLN A 427 4.48 -15.10 25.64
N ASP A 428 4.33 -13.98 26.33
CA ASP A 428 3.66 -12.80 25.81
C ASP A 428 4.52 -12.20 24.67
N PHE A 429 4.36 -12.77 23.47
CA PHE A 429 4.97 -12.26 22.25
C PHE A 429 4.22 -10.98 21.84
N GLY A 430 4.80 -9.80 22.07
CA GLY A 430 4.19 -8.53 21.63
C GLY A 430 4.62 -7.27 22.36
N SER A 431 5.31 -7.37 23.49
CA SER A 431 5.89 -6.21 24.15
C SER A 431 7.11 -5.71 23.37
N ALA A 432 6.91 -4.71 22.52
CA ALA A 432 7.91 -3.64 22.46
C ALA A 432 7.87 -3.00 23.84
N SER A 433 8.92 -3.20 24.63
CA SER A 433 9.06 -2.52 25.91
C SER A 433 8.92 -1.02 25.65
N ASN A 434 7.93 -0.39 26.30
CA ASN A 434 7.87 1.05 26.43
C ASN A 434 9.10 1.51 27.23
N GLY A 435 10.16 1.81 26.49
CA GLY A 435 11.42 2.39 26.92
C GLY A 435 12.08 2.89 25.65
N GLU A 436 12.51 4.14 25.68
CA GLU A 436 13.08 4.86 24.54
C GLU A 436 14.15 4.03 23.82
N SER A 437 13.96 3.85 22.51
CA SER A 437 14.85 3.16 21.56
C SER A 437 14.96 1.64 21.76
N GLU A 438 14.53 0.84 20.79
CA GLU A 438 15.20 -0.43 20.43
C GLU A 438 14.54 -1.04 19.19
N ALA A 439 15.36 -1.31 18.16
CA ALA A 439 14.92 -1.85 16.89
C ALA A 439 14.26 -3.23 17.07
N SER A 440 12.97 -3.37 16.72
CA SER A 440 12.27 -4.65 16.82
C SER A 440 12.94 -5.70 15.92
N ASP A 441 13.30 -6.85 16.49
CA ASP A 441 13.94 -7.94 15.75
C ASP A 441 12.95 -8.61 14.79
N VAL A 442 13.15 -8.43 13.48
CA VAL A 442 12.29 -9.05 12.46
C VAL A 442 13.01 -10.22 11.80
N LEU A 443 12.33 -11.37 11.76
CA LEU A 443 12.75 -12.55 11.01
C LEU A 443 11.69 -12.91 9.97
N SER A 444 12.04 -12.76 8.71
CA SER A 444 11.23 -13.21 7.58
C SER A 444 11.81 -14.50 6.98
N ILE A 445 10.94 -15.49 6.75
CA ILE A 445 11.28 -16.78 6.17
C ILE A 445 10.41 -17.01 4.94
N LYS A 446 11.01 -17.16 3.76
CA LYS A 446 10.34 -17.52 2.51
C LYS A 446 10.75 -18.92 2.09
N TYR A 447 9.80 -19.84 2.11
CA TYR A 447 9.96 -21.20 1.59
C TYR A 447 9.58 -21.27 0.12
N GLU A 448 10.45 -21.84 -0.70
CA GLU A 448 10.14 -22.23 -2.08
C GLU A 448 9.96 -23.75 -2.11
N LEU A 449 8.74 -24.19 -2.43
CA LEU A 449 8.40 -25.62 -2.43
C LEU A 449 8.73 -26.23 -3.78
N LYS A 450 9.07 -27.53 -3.79
CA LYS A 450 9.30 -28.31 -5.01
C LYS A 450 8.10 -28.34 -5.97
N SER A 451 6.92 -28.02 -5.47
CA SER A 451 5.69 -27.88 -6.28
C SER A 451 5.60 -26.56 -7.06
N GLY A 452 6.54 -25.64 -6.87
CA GLY A 452 6.50 -24.28 -7.44
C GLY A 452 5.68 -23.27 -6.63
N LYS A 453 5.05 -23.69 -5.51
CA LYS A 453 4.36 -22.78 -4.59
C LYS A 453 5.34 -22.17 -3.58
N THR A 454 5.03 -20.97 -3.12
CA THR A 454 5.78 -20.28 -2.07
C THR A 454 4.98 -20.17 -0.78
N MET A 455 5.68 -20.06 0.35
CA MET A 455 5.08 -19.77 1.66
C MET A 455 6.01 -18.83 2.42
N ARG A 456 5.52 -17.68 2.86
CA ARG A 456 6.29 -16.72 3.66
C ARG A 456 5.77 -16.65 5.09
N ARG A 457 6.67 -16.36 6.03
CA ARG A 457 6.35 -16.05 7.42
C ARG A 457 7.19 -14.87 7.88
N SER A 458 6.63 -13.96 8.66
CA SER A 458 7.38 -12.88 9.32
C SER A 458 7.10 -12.92 10.82
N TYR A 459 8.16 -12.90 11.62
CA TYR A 459 8.08 -12.97 13.07
C TYR A 459 8.81 -11.76 13.66
N THR A 460 8.11 -10.99 14.49
CA THR A 460 8.75 -10.07 15.43
C THR A 460 9.18 -10.87 16.65
N LEU A 461 10.48 -10.93 16.87
CA LEU A 461 11.09 -11.67 17.97
C LEU A 461 11.17 -10.71 19.18
N PRO A 462 10.74 -11.13 20.38
CA PRO A 462 10.81 -10.27 21.56
C PRO A 462 12.26 -10.11 22.01
N ASP A 463 12.54 -9.03 22.73
CA ASP A 463 13.89 -8.75 23.21
C ASP A 463 14.46 -9.93 24.02
N TYR A 464 15.70 -10.26 23.73
CA TYR A 464 16.38 -11.48 24.17
C TYR A 464 17.03 -11.34 25.56
N THR A 465 16.63 -10.34 26.34
CA THR A 465 17.20 -10.04 27.66
C THR A 465 16.37 -10.69 28.80
N GLY A 466 17.00 -11.55 29.61
CA GLY A 466 16.43 -12.04 30.87
C GLY A 466 16.28 -13.57 31.05
N LYS A 467 15.98 -13.97 32.30
CA LYS A 467 15.87 -15.38 32.76
C LYS A 467 14.70 -16.17 32.14
N ASN A 468 13.76 -15.48 31.48
CA ASN A 468 12.62 -16.07 30.77
C ASN A 468 12.81 -16.07 29.24
N GLY A 469 14.01 -15.76 28.73
CA GLY A 469 14.25 -15.58 27.29
C GLY A 469 13.94 -16.83 26.45
N ASN A 470 13.70 -16.63 25.15
CA ASN A 470 13.44 -17.66 24.14
C ASN A 470 14.64 -18.61 23.92
N VAL A 471 14.87 -19.53 24.87
CA VAL A 471 16.02 -20.44 24.91
C VAL A 471 16.05 -21.36 23.68
N LYS A 472 14.90 -21.89 23.24
CA LYS A 472 14.81 -22.79 22.09
C LYS A 472 15.04 -22.04 20.80
N THR A 473 14.43 -20.87 20.61
CA THR A 473 14.62 -20.04 19.41
C THR A 473 16.07 -19.60 19.31
N THR A 474 16.65 -19.08 20.40
CA THR A 474 18.07 -18.70 20.44
C THR A 474 19.00 -19.87 20.13
N LYS A 475 18.70 -21.07 20.67
CA LYS A 475 19.49 -22.27 20.40
C LYS A 475 19.38 -22.71 18.93
N ALA A 476 18.19 -22.68 18.36
CA ALA A 476 17.96 -23.04 16.96
C ALA A 476 18.65 -22.03 16.02
N PHE A 477 18.57 -20.74 16.31
CA PHE A 477 19.24 -19.70 15.54
C PHE A 477 20.75 -19.83 15.62
N LYS A 478 21.31 -20.07 16.81
CA LYS A 478 22.75 -20.37 16.99
C LYS A 478 23.21 -21.55 16.15
N LYS A 479 22.39 -22.59 16.02
CA LYS A 479 22.72 -23.74 15.19
C LYS A 479 22.77 -23.33 13.71
N LEU A 480 21.73 -22.65 13.23
CA LEU A 480 21.64 -22.16 11.85
C LEU A 480 22.79 -21.20 11.50
N TYR A 481 23.10 -20.25 12.38
CA TYR A 481 24.15 -19.26 12.16
C TYR A 481 25.54 -19.89 11.99
N ARG A 482 25.78 -21.03 12.68
CA ARG A 482 27.02 -21.82 12.59
C ARG A 482 27.05 -22.76 11.38
N SER A 483 25.96 -22.89 10.63
CA SER A 483 25.95 -23.72 9.43
C SER A 483 26.86 -23.11 8.37
N THR A 484 27.63 -23.94 7.69
CA THR A 484 28.59 -23.50 6.67
C THR A 484 27.90 -22.73 5.54
N GLU A 485 26.71 -23.15 5.14
CA GLU A 485 25.95 -22.48 4.07
C GLU A 485 25.48 -21.09 4.51
N PHE A 486 24.90 -20.95 5.71
CA PHE A 486 24.51 -19.64 6.24
C PHE A 486 25.71 -18.70 6.35
N SER A 487 26.82 -19.18 6.94
CA SER A 487 28.01 -18.35 7.11
C SER A 487 28.57 -17.88 5.76
N ASN A 488 28.58 -18.73 4.74
CA ASN A 488 29.07 -18.39 3.40
C ASN A 488 28.15 -17.42 2.66
N GLU A 489 26.85 -17.64 2.72
CA GLU A 489 25.84 -16.75 2.11
C GLU A 489 25.79 -15.38 2.78
N ASN A 490 26.20 -15.27 4.04
CA ASN A 490 26.27 -14.00 4.78
C ASN A 490 27.52 -13.17 4.47
N LEU A 491 28.48 -13.68 3.69
CA LEU A 491 29.71 -12.96 3.36
C LEU A 491 29.46 -11.87 2.29
N PHE A 492 30.32 -10.86 2.27
CA PHE A 492 30.39 -9.91 1.16
C PHE A 492 31.07 -10.54 -0.06
N ASP A 493 30.54 -10.24 -1.26
CA ASP A 493 31.19 -10.64 -2.51
C ASP A 493 32.46 -9.81 -2.74
N THR A 494 33.60 -10.50 -2.80
CA THR A 494 34.92 -9.91 -3.04
C THR A 494 35.35 -9.98 -4.51
N SER A 495 34.45 -10.41 -5.40
CA SER A 495 34.69 -10.48 -6.83
C SER A 495 35.00 -9.09 -7.40
N LYS A 496 35.84 -9.05 -8.44
CA LYS A 496 36.13 -7.80 -9.17
C LYS A 496 34.87 -7.15 -9.73
N THR A 497 33.86 -7.94 -10.06
CA THR A 497 32.56 -7.49 -10.55
C THR A 497 31.74 -6.81 -9.46
N ALA A 498 31.65 -7.39 -8.26
CA ALA A 498 30.93 -6.78 -7.14
C ALA A 498 31.59 -5.47 -6.69
N ILE A 499 32.91 -5.44 -6.55
CA ILE A 499 33.64 -4.23 -6.15
C ILE A 499 33.48 -3.09 -7.18
N LYS A 500 33.34 -3.42 -8.47
CA LYS A 500 33.04 -2.43 -9.52
C LYS A 500 31.59 -1.91 -9.46
N ALA A 501 30.68 -2.72 -8.93
CA ALA A 501 29.26 -2.37 -8.81
C ALA A 501 28.98 -1.52 -7.55
N LEU A 502 29.89 -1.50 -6.57
CA LEU A 502 29.85 -0.56 -5.46
C LEU A 502 30.00 0.87 -6.00
N ALA A 503 28.97 1.68 -5.78
CA ALA A 503 28.96 3.10 -6.09
C ALA A 503 29.92 3.82 -5.13
N GLU A 504 29.74 3.58 -3.84
CA GLU A 504 30.43 4.26 -2.77
C GLU A 504 30.66 3.33 -1.58
N VAL A 505 31.75 3.55 -0.86
CA VAL A 505 32.03 2.90 0.42
C VAL A 505 32.48 3.99 1.38
N SER A 506 31.75 4.16 2.47
CA SER A 506 32.05 5.18 3.46
C SER A 506 32.14 4.59 4.86
N LEU A 507 32.91 5.27 5.70
CA LEU A 507 32.97 5.04 7.13
C LEU A 507 32.18 6.15 7.80
N GLU A 508 31.12 5.79 8.52
CA GLU A 508 30.27 6.74 9.22
C GLU A 508 30.51 6.63 10.72
N ASN A 509 30.88 7.75 11.33
CA ASN A 509 31.12 7.87 12.76
C ASN A 509 29.98 8.66 13.39
N THR A 510 29.07 7.96 14.06
CA THR A 510 27.98 8.60 14.79
C THR A 510 28.44 8.96 16.19
N TYR A 511 28.34 10.22 16.58
CA TYR A 511 28.61 10.65 17.96
C TYR A 511 27.50 11.56 18.49
N THR A 512 27.13 11.32 19.75
CA THR A 512 26.15 12.12 20.47
C THR A 512 26.79 13.43 20.94
N SER A 513 26.40 14.54 20.31
CA SER A 513 26.79 15.89 20.70
C SER A 513 25.66 16.51 21.54
N ASN A 514 25.89 16.72 22.84
CA ASN A 514 24.99 17.44 23.76
C ASN A 514 23.48 17.09 23.65
N SER A 515 23.17 15.79 23.71
CA SER A 515 21.84 15.22 23.96
C SER A 515 20.68 15.54 23.00
N GLU A 516 20.86 16.35 21.94
CA GLU A 516 19.75 16.65 21.00
C GLU A 516 20.15 16.72 19.51
N VAL A 517 21.42 16.58 19.13
CA VAL A 517 21.85 16.57 17.71
C VAL A 517 22.84 15.44 17.45
N GLU A 518 22.42 14.46 16.65
CA GLU A 518 23.32 13.47 16.03
C GLU A 518 24.15 14.17 14.95
N ALA A 519 25.46 14.16 15.12
CA ALA A 519 26.39 14.55 14.07
C ALA A 519 27.11 13.28 13.59
N SER A 520 27.09 13.04 12.29
CA SER A 520 27.86 11.97 11.66
C SER A 520 29.02 12.55 10.85
N GLU A 521 30.21 11.99 11.05
CA GLU A 521 31.37 12.26 10.21
C GLU A 521 31.54 11.12 9.22
N GLU A 522 31.49 11.44 7.92
CA GLU A 522 31.58 10.46 6.85
C GLU A 522 32.94 10.54 6.15
N THR A 523 33.67 9.42 6.13
CA THR A 523 34.97 9.30 5.47
C THR A 523 34.89 8.33 4.30
N LEU A 524 35.14 8.83 3.09
CA LEU A 524 35.16 8.05 1.86
C LEU A 524 36.36 7.08 1.80
N ILE A 525 36.06 5.80 1.56
CA ILE A 525 37.08 4.75 1.43
C ILE A 525 37.46 4.60 -0.05
N SER A 526 38.76 4.58 -0.33
CA SER A 526 39.27 4.45 -1.70
C SER A 526 38.94 3.08 -2.28
N ARG A 527 38.53 3.05 -3.56
CA ARG A 527 38.22 1.80 -4.27
C ARG A 527 39.38 0.78 -4.29
N LYS A 528 40.63 1.24 -4.22
CA LYS A 528 41.82 0.37 -4.13
C LYS A 528 41.87 -0.44 -2.82
N ASP A 529 41.28 0.10 -1.75
CA ASP A 529 41.31 -0.48 -0.40
C ASP A 529 40.07 -1.33 -0.11
N CYS A 530 39.02 -1.23 -0.93
CA CYS A 530 37.77 -1.99 -0.78
C CYS A 530 37.97 -3.51 -0.78
N TYR A 531 38.85 -4.05 -1.64
CA TYR A 531 39.10 -5.49 -1.68
C TYR A 531 39.66 -6.03 -0.35
N GLY A 532 40.64 -5.32 0.22
CA GLY A 532 41.24 -5.70 1.50
C GLY A 532 40.26 -5.51 2.67
N LEU A 533 39.44 -4.46 2.62
CA LEU A 533 38.40 -4.19 3.61
C LEU A 533 37.34 -5.31 3.63
N LEU A 534 36.74 -5.64 2.49
CA LEU A 534 35.73 -6.71 2.40
C LEU A 534 36.30 -8.06 2.85
N LYS A 535 37.58 -8.34 2.55
CA LYS A 535 38.26 -9.55 3.02
C LYS A 535 38.45 -9.55 4.54
N ALA A 536 38.74 -8.40 5.14
CA ALA A 536 38.84 -8.26 6.58
C ALA A 536 37.47 -8.44 7.27
N MET A 537 36.41 -7.85 6.71
CA MET A 537 35.03 -8.00 7.17
C MET A 537 34.58 -9.46 7.09
N ASN A 538 34.82 -10.13 5.96
CA ASN A 538 34.51 -11.54 5.81
C ASN A 538 35.25 -12.43 6.81
N LYS A 539 36.49 -12.08 7.16
CA LYS A 539 37.25 -12.81 8.17
C LYS A 539 36.65 -12.65 9.56
N ASP A 540 36.15 -11.46 9.90
CA ASP A 540 35.43 -11.22 11.15
C ASP A 540 34.09 -11.99 11.17
N LEU A 541 33.32 -11.94 10.07
CA LEU A 541 32.05 -12.65 9.93
C LEU A 541 32.18 -14.17 10.11
N LEU A 542 33.23 -14.78 9.57
CA LEU A 542 33.51 -16.21 9.73
C LEU A 542 33.81 -16.62 11.18
N THR A 543 34.21 -15.67 12.03
CA THR A 543 34.50 -15.92 13.45
C THR A 543 33.40 -15.45 14.39
N MET A 544 32.44 -14.68 13.88
CA MET A 544 31.35 -14.09 14.64
C MET A 544 30.34 -15.17 15.06
N ASP A 545 29.89 -15.13 16.31
CA ASP A 545 28.76 -15.95 16.75
C ASP A 545 27.44 -15.17 16.76
N PHE A 546 26.32 -15.87 16.93
CA PHE A 546 25.00 -15.23 16.98
C PHE A 546 24.86 -14.21 18.11
N ASN A 547 25.47 -14.42 19.28
CA ASN A 547 25.40 -13.45 20.38
C ASN A 547 26.17 -12.17 20.03
N ASP A 548 27.29 -12.30 19.34
CA ASP A 548 28.08 -11.17 18.87
C ASP A 548 27.28 -10.34 17.87
N ALA A 549 26.68 -10.99 16.85
CA ALA A 549 25.82 -10.34 15.87
C ALA A 549 24.61 -9.66 16.51
N ARG A 550 23.98 -10.31 17.49
CA ARG A 550 22.88 -9.73 18.27
C ARG A 550 23.32 -8.51 19.08
N THR A 551 24.50 -8.57 19.70
CA THR A 551 25.05 -7.43 20.46
C THR A 551 25.32 -6.23 19.55
N ILE A 552 25.78 -6.49 18.32
CA ILE A 552 25.96 -5.46 17.30
C ILE A 552 24.63 -4.82 16.95
N PHE A 553 23.60 -5.62 16.68
CA PHE A 553 22.29 -5.11 16.29
C PHE A 553 21.64 -4.25 17.39
N ILE A 554 21.66 -4.71 18.65
CA ILE A 554 21.05 -3.99 19.77
C ILE A 554 21.72 -2.63 20.03
N ASN A 555 23.04 -2.55 19.88
CA ASN A 555 23.81 -1.33 20.16
C ASN A 555 24.33 -0.67 18.87
N ASN A 556 23.62 -0.83 17.76
CA ASN A 556 24.08 -0.37 16.45
C ASN A 556 24.33 1.14 16.39
N TYR A 557 23.52 1.93 17.12
CA TYR A 557 23.67 3.38 17.26
C TYR A 557 24.95 3.82 17.97
N ASP A 558 25.57 2.94 18.77
CA ASP A 558 26.80 3.24 19.51
C ASP A 558 28.08 2.89 18.72
N TYR A 559 27.95 2.38 17.50
CA TYR A 559 29.08 1.87 16.72
C TYR A 559 29.28 2.63 15.42
N THR A 560 30.55 2.95 15.13
CA THR A 560 31.00 3.33 13.79
C THR A 560 30.58 2.26 12.78
N SER A 561 30.03 2.65 11.64
CA SER A 561 29.61 1.72 10.58
C SER A 561 30.43 1.91 9.32
N VAL A 562 30.61 0.82 8.58
CA VAL A 562 31.04 0.85 7.18
C VAL A 562 29.79 0.66 6.32
N ASN A 563 29.46 1.68 5.52
CA ASN A 563 28.31 1.67 4.62
C ASN A 563 28.78 1.36 3.19
N LEU A 564 28.17 0.34 2.59
CA LEU A 564 28.44 -0.09 1.21
C LEU A 564 27.24 0.26 0.34
N TYR A 565 27.40 1.23 -0.54
CA TYR A 565 26.38 1.66 -1.49
C TYR A 565 26.60 0.95 -2.82
N SER A 566 25.57 0.27 -3.34
CA SER A 566 25.63 -0.40 -4.63
C SER A 566 24.62 0.18 -5.62
N ASN A 567 25.06 0.34 -6.87
CA ASN A 567 24.17 0.74 -7.97
C ASN A 567 23.37 -0.48 -8.43
N ASN A 568 22.10 -0.57 -8.06
CA ASN A 568 21.22 -1.62 -8.55
C ASN A 568 20.71 -1.25 -9.95
N LYS A 569 20.72 -2.19 -10.90
CA LYS A 569 20.20 -1.96 -12.27
C LYS A 569 18.69 -2.18 -12.38
N ASP A 570 18.10 -2.85 -11.40
CA ASP A 570 16.70 -3.32 -11.44
C ASP A 570 15.77 -2.60 -10.44
N SER A 571 16.28 -1.63 -9.66
CA SER A 571 15.50 -0.79 -8.75
C SER A 571 16.15 0.58 -8.57
N ASP A 572 15.35 1.65 -8.49
CA ASP A 572 15.83 3.04 -8.27
C ASP A 572 16.36 3.32 -6.85
N GLU A 573 16.36 2.32 -5.95
CA GLU A 573 16.98 2.42 -4.62
C GLU A 573 18.43 1.90 -4.62
N SER A 574 19.34 2.70 -4.06
CA SER A 574 20.70 2.25 -3.73
C SER A 574 20.63 1.25 -2.59
N LYS A 575 21.08 0.00 -2.82
CA LYS A 575 21.14 -0.98 -1.73
C LYS A 575 22.33 -0.63 -0.85
N VAL A 576 22.03 -0.24 0.39
CA VAL A 576 23.02 0.00 1.45
C VAL A 576 23.20 -1.28 2.25
N SER A 577 24.44 -1.74 2.40
CA SER A 577 24.81 -2.77 3.37
C SER A 577 25.69 -2.13 4.44
N CYS A 578 25.23 -2.16 5.69
CA CYS A 578 25.94 -1.59 6.83
C CYS A 578 26.70 -2.68 7.60
N PHE A 579 27.91 -2.35 8.05
CA PHE A 579 28.72 -3.23 8.88
C PHE A 579 29.31 -2.46 10.06
N TYR A 580 28.83 -2.76 11.26
CA TYR A 580 29.20 -2.03 12.47
C TYR A 580 30.51 -2.54 13.08
N LEU A 581 31.34 -1.60 13.52
CA LEU A 581 32.65 -1.86 14.11
C LEU A 581 32.53 -1.94 15.63
N ASN A 582 32.94 -3.08 16.19
CA ASN A 582 33.07 -3.26 17.64
C ASN A 582 34.21 -4.22 18.01
N LYS A 583 34.29 -4.59 19.30
CA LYS A 583 35.32 -5.48 19.86
C LYS A 583 35.44 -6.86 19.17
N PHE A 584 34.41 -7.31 18.44
CA PHE A 584 34.39 -8.57 17.70
C PHE A 584 34.93 -8.42 16.26
N THR A 585 34.97 -7.21 15.71
CA THR A 585 35.42 -6.92 14.32
C THR A 585 36.91 -6.56 14.21
N LYS A 586 37.77 -7.36 14.86
CA LYS A 586 39.19 -7.01 15.05
C LYS A 586 39.98 -6.93 13.75
N ASN A 587 39.67 -7.75 12.74
CA ASN A 587 40.40 -7.74 11.49
C ASN A 587 40.06 -6.48 10.69
N THR A 588 38.79 -6.07 10.67
CA THR A 588 38.30 -4.86 10.01
C THR A 588 38.88 -3.61 10.65
N ILE A 589 38.82 -3.50 11.99
CA ILE A 589 39.43 -2.38 12.73
C ILE A 589 40.93 -2.30 12.44
N ARG A 590 41.65 -3.44 12.47
CA ARG A 590 43.09 -3.47 12.18
C ARG A 590 43.39 -3.02 10.75
N TYR A 591 42.56 -3.38 9.79
CA TYR A 591 42.72 -2.97 8.40
C TYR A 591 42.50 -1.47 8.22
N LEU A 592 41.43 -0.92 8.81
CA LEU A 592 41.12 0.51 8.76
C LEU A 592 42.21 1.36 9.44
N LYS A 593 42.73 0.92 10.60
CA LYS A 593 43.89 1.58 11.25
C LYS A 593 45.16 1.52 10.38
N ALA A 594 45.41 0.40 9.69
CA ALA A 594 46.60 0.24 8.84
C ALA A 594 46.54 1.07 7.55
N THR A 595 45.34 1.39 7.08
CA THR A 595 45.09 2.18 5.86
C THR A 595 44.88 3.66 6.15
N GLY A 596 44.81 4.06 7.43
CA GLY A 596 44.70 5.45 7.87
C GLY A 596 43.27 6.00 7.88
N TYR A 597 42.25 5.15 7.78
CA TYR A 597 40.84 5.55 7.83
C TYR A 597 40.26 5.60 9.24
N LEU A 598 40.95 5.02 10.22
CA LEU A 598 40.54 5.03 11.63
C LEU A 598 41.74 5.40 12.50
N ASP A 599 41.55 6.37 13.39
CA ASP A 599 42.63 6.88 14.25
C ASP A 599 43.23 5.81 15.17
N GLN A 600 44.53 5.96 15.44
CA GLN A 600 45.23 5.17 16.46
C GLN A 600 44.92 5.76 17.84
N GLN A 601 43.71 5.53 18.35
CA GLN A 601 43.49 5.53 19.80
C GLN A 601 44.09 4.27 20.44
#